data_AF-A0A7C7Q312-F1
#
_entry.id   AF-A0A7C7Q312-F1
#
_cell.length_a   1.000
_cell.length_b   1.000
_cell.length_c   1.000
_cell.angle_alpha   90.00
_cell.angle_beta   90.00
_cell.angle_gamma   90.00
#
_symmetry.space_group_name_H-M   'P 1'
#
loop_
_entity.id
_entity.type
_entity.pdbx_description
1 polymer ?
#
loop_
_entity_poly.entity_id
_entity_poly.type
_entity_poly.pdbx_seq_one_letter_code
_entity_poly.pdbx_strand_id
1 'polypeptide(L)' 'MLLPTKDKVIISFVDKFLKILKNSKKILVTGHKNPDGDAIGSGLGLYIFLRKLF' A
#
# COMPACT_ATOMS: atom_id res chain seq x y z
N MET A 1 -19.62 -22.52 -1.43
CA MET A 1 -18.37 -21.87 -0.96
C MET A 1 -18.66 -20.38 -0.83
N LEU A 2 -18.89 -19.88 0.38
CA LEU A 2 -19.18 -18.46 0.60
C LEU A 2 -17.87 -17.68 0.44
N LEU A 3 -17.82 -16.79 -0.54
CA LEU A 3 -16.71 -15.87 -0.70
C LEU A 3 -16.60 -15.02 0.57
N PRO A 4 -15.38 -14.78 1.09
CA PRO A 4 -15.21 -13.95 2.27
C PRO A 4 -15.79 -12.56 2.02
N THR A 5 -16.49 -12.01 3.02
CA THR A 5 -17.03 -10.65 2.97
C THR A 5 -15.91 -9.65 2.73
N LYS A 6 -16.21 -8.57 1.99
CA LYS A 6 -15.22 -7.54 1.61
C LYS A 6 -14.44 -7.04 2.83
N ASP A 7 -15.11 -6.86 3.97
CA ASP A 7 -14.50 -6.36 5.21
C ASP A 7 -13.43 -7.31 5.76
N LYS A 8 -13.71 -8.63 5.74
CA LYS A 8 -12.75 -9.64 6.23
C LYS A 8 -11.51 -9.73 5.34
N VAL A 9 -11.68 -9.51 4.03
CA VAL A 9 -10.56 -9.46 3.07
C VAL A 9 -9.71 -8.22 3.30
N ILE A 10 -10.34 -7.06 3.50
CA ILE A 10 -9.65 -5.78 3.72
C ILE A 10 -8.81 -5.83 5.00
N ILE A 11 -9.39 -6.30 6.11
CA ILE A 11 -8.68 -6.39 7.40
C ILE A 11 -7.44 -7.30 7.28
N SER A 12 -7.62 -8.48 6.69
CA SER A 12 -6.51 -9.44 6.46
C SER A 12 -5.40 -8.86 5.58
N PHE A 13 -5.76 -8.07 4.56
CA PHE A 13 -4.80 -7.39 3.71
C PHE A 13 -4.00 -6.33 4.48
N VAL A 14 -4.68 -5.46 5.23
CA VAL A 14 -4.06 -4.38 6.02
C VAL A 14 -3.08 -4.96 7.03
N ASP A 15 -3.46 -6.02 7.75
CA ASP A 15 -2.58 -6.66 8.74
C ASP A 15 -1.30 -7.22 8.10
N LYS A 16 -1.42 -7.88 6.96
CA LYS A 16 -0.27 -8.41 6.22
C LYS A 16 0.62 -7.30 5.69
N PHE A 17 0.02 -6.26 5.14
CA PHE A 17 0.73 -5.10 4.62
C PHE A 17 1.55 -4.41 5.71
N LEU A 18 0.95 -4.11 6.87
CA LEU A 18 1.66 -3.48 8.00
C LEU A 18 2.79 -4.34 8.55
N LYS A 19 2.64 -5.67 8.56
CA LYS A 19 3.72 -6.60 8.96
C LYS A 19 4.91 -6.54 7.99
N ILE A 20 4.67 -6.48 6.69
CA ILE A 20 5.73 -6.34 5.68
C ILE A 20 6.45 -5.01 5.86
N LEU A 21 5.69 -3.91 6.05
CA LEU A 21 6.27 -2.57 6.24
C LEU A 21 7.20 -2.51 7.46
N LYS A 22 6.78 -3.04 8.62
CA LYS A 22 7.60 -3.03 9.85
C LYS A 22 8.95 -3.74 9.69
N ASN A 23 9.03 -4.74 8.81
CA ASN A 23 10.25 -5.51 8.58
C ASN A 23 11.11 -4.97 7.42
N SER A 24 10.60 -3.98 6.68
CA SER A 24 11.27 -3.44 5.48
C SER A 24 12.23 -2.32 5.85
N LYS A 25 13.51 -2.45 5.47
CA LYS A 25 14.53 -1.41 5.70
C LYS A 25 14.57 -0.32 4.64
N LYS A 26 14.18 -0.66 3.41
CA LYS A 26 14.12 0.24 2.26
C LYS A 26 12.90 -0.12 1.43
N ILE A 27 12.13 0.89 1.03
CA ILE A 27 10.91 0.72 0.25
C ILE A 27 11.02 1.56 -1.02
N LEU A 28 10.78 0.93 -2.17
CA LEU A 28 10.72 1.59 -3.48
C LEU A 28 9.24 1.74 -3.88
N VAL A 29 8.80 2.97 -4.13
CA VAL A 29 7.49 3.26 -4.74
C VAL A 29 7.73 3.49 -6.23
N THR A 30 7.00 2.76 -7.07
CA THR A 30 7.11 2.84 -8.54
C THR A 30 5.74 2.87 -9.20
N GLY A 31 5.67 3.34 -10.44
CA GLY A 31 4.46 3.44 -11.24
C GLY A 31 4.68 2.96 -12.67
N HIS A 32 3.62 2.93 -13.48
CA HIS A 32 3.71 2.55 -14.89
C HIS A 32 4.28 3.70 -15.76
N LYS A 33 4.72 3.35 -16.97
CA LYS A 33 5.16 4.33 -17.98
C LYS A 33 3.99 5.26 -18.35
N ASN A 34 4.28 6.54 -18.58
CA ASN A 34 3.28 7.59 -18.80
C ASN A 34 2.22 7.60 -17.68
N PRO A 35 2.62 7.86 -16.42
CA PRO A 35 1.69 7.88 -15.31
C PRO A 35 0.69 9.04 -15.46
N ASP A 36 -0.56 8.79 -15.08
CA ASP A 36 -1.57 9.83 -14.97
C ASP A 36 -1.51 10.50 -13.59
N GLY A 37 -2.41 11.49 -13.37
CA GLY A 37 -2.46 12.21 -12.11
C GLY A 37 -2.75 11.31 -10.90
N ASP A 38 -3.51 10.23 -11.09
CA ASP A 38 -3.80 9.28 -10.02
C ASP A 38 -2.56 8.44 -9.68
N ALA A 39 -1.86 7.89 -10.67
CA ALA A 39 -0.64 7.12 -10.43
C ALA A 39 0.43 7.95 -9.70
N ILE A 40 0.62 9.21 -10.09
CA ILE A 40 1.55 10.13 -9.41
C ILE A 40 1.04 10.47 -8.01
N GLY A 41 -0.24 10.84 -7.87
CA GLY A 41 -0.85 11.25 -6.62
C GLY A 41 -0.85 10.13 -5.58
N SER A 42 -1.27 8.94 -5.98
CA SER A 42 -1.27 7.72 -5.16
C SER A 42 0.16 7.33 -4.73
N GLY A 43 1.13 7.40 -5.64
CA GLY A 43 2.54 7.13 -5.33
C GLY A 43 3.11 8.14 -4.32
N LEU A 44 2.85 9.44 -4.53
CA LEU A 44 3.30 10.50 -3.64
C LEU A 44 2.63 10.43 -2.27
N GLY A 45 1.32 10.18 -2.24
CA GLY A 45 0.57 10.00 -0.99
C GLY A 45 1.11 8.82 -0.18
N LEU A 46 1.38 7.68 -0.82
CA LEU A 46 2.00 6.53 -0.17
C LEU A 46 3.41 6.87 0.35
N TYR A 47 4.23 7.55 -0.45
CA TYR A 47 5.57 7.97 -0.03
C TYR A 47 5.53 8.88 1.21
N ILE A 48 4.65 9.89 1.23
CA ILE A 48 4.50 10.81 2.36
C ILE A 48 4.02 10.05 3.60
N PHE A 49 3.06 9.14 3.44
CA PHE A 49 2.58 8.29 4.52
C PHE A 49 3.72 7.44 5.13
N LEU A 50 4.45 6.72 4.29
CA LEU A 50 5.55 5.86 4.74
C LEU A 50 6.66 6.67 5.44
N ARG A 51 6.97 7.87 4.96
CA ARG A 51 7.93 8.79 5.60
C ARG A 51 7.49 9.40 6.91
N LYS A 52 6.19 9.41 7.21
CA LYS A 52 5.68 9.85 8.51
C LYS A 52 5.60 8.71 9.51
N LEU A 53 5.46 7.48 9.02
CA LEU A 53 5.33 6.28 9.85
C LEU A 53 6.68 5.79 10.41
N PHE A 54 7.79 6.10 9.74
CA PHE A 54 9.17 5.74 10.10
C PHE A 54 10.06 6.97 10.10
#